data_AF-A0A7W1JBE3-F1
#
_entry.id   AF-A0A7W1JBE3-F1
#
_cell.length_a   1.000
_cell.length_b   1.000
_cell.length_c   1.000
_cell.angle_alpha   90.00
_cell.angle_beta   90.00
_cell.angle_gamma   90.00
#
_symmetry.space_group_name_H-M   'P 1'
#
loop_
_entity.id
_entity.type
_entity.pdbx_description
1 polymer ?
#
loop_
_entity_poly.entity_id
_entity_poly.type
_entity_poly.pdbx_seq_one_letter_code
_entity_poly.pdbx_strand_id
1 'polypeptide(L)'
;MNEAARVRVAAVGKFDALHLGHRALAGRAHALGAATLLGFSGMAGILGWPARLPIVAASDRARVLDAWEVSESWLPFAEIQPLDVEAFVRLLATRLRFGAVVV
;
A
#
# COMPACT_ATOMS: atom_id res chain seq x y z
N MET A 1 28.89 4.61 4.49
CA MET A 1 28.13 3.35 4.49
C MET A 1 27.33 3.33 3.20
N ASN A 2 27.70 2.46 2.25
CA ASN A 2 27.10 2.47 0.91
C ASN A 2 25.70 1.85 0.99
N GLU A 3 24.67 2.68 0.98
CA GLU A 3 23.27 2.26 0.97
C GLU A 3 22.95 1.67 -0.40
N ALA A 4 23.34 0.41 -0.61
CA ALA A 4 22.81 -0.37 -1.72
C ALA A 4 21.28 -0.28 -1.65
N ALA A 5 20.65 0.20 -2.74
CA ALA A 5 19.24 0.54 -2.78
C ALA A 5 18.40 -0.59 -2.15
N ARG A 6 17.87 -0.34 -0.95
CA ARG A 6 17.02 -1.31 -0.25
C ARG A 6 15.88 -1.72 -1.17
N VAL A 7 15.64 -3.02 -1.29
CA VAL A 7 14.51 -3.57 -2.03
C VAL A 7 13.24 -2.91 -1.53
N ARG A 8 12.42 -2.35 -2.44
CA ARG A 8 11.12 -1.78 -2.08
C ARG A 8 10.10 -2.90 -1.96
N VAL A 9 9.37 -2.93 -0.86
CA VAL A 9 8.41 -3.99 -0.53
C VAL A 9 7.04 -3.39 -0.32
N ALA A 10 6.03 -3.87 -1.05
CA ALA A 10 4.67 -3.41 -0.89
C ALA A 10 3.88 -4.33 0.03
N ALA A 11 3.30 -3.80 1.10
CA ALA A 11 2.15 -4.42 1.73
C ALA A 11 0.90 -3.90 1.00
N VAL A 12 0.11 -4.77 0.37
CA VAL A 12 -1.03 -4.37 -0.48
C VAL A 12 -2.35 -4.53 0.29
N GLY A 13 -3.19 -3.49 0.32
CA GLY A 13 -4.46 -3.54 1.05
C GLY A 13 -5.21 -2.22 1.13
N LYS A 14 -6.41 -2.23 1.75
CA LYS A 14 -7.25 -1.01 1.86
C LYS A 14 -6.74 -0.03 2.94
N PHE A 15 -6.11 -0.54 4.00
CA PHE A 15 -5.48 0.25 5.08
C PHE A 15 -6.33 1.37 5.71
N ASP A 16 -7.65 1.25 5.67
CA ASP A 16 -8.59 2.31 6.13
C ASP A 16 -8.50 2.54 7.65
N ALA A 17 -8.37 1.45 8.41
CA ALA A 17 -8.38 1.47 9.89
C ALA A 17 -6.99 1.44 10.55
N LEU A 18 -5.92 1.13 9.81
CA LEU A 18 -4.56 0.94 10.36
C LEU A 18 -4.50 0.12 11.67
N HIS A 19 -5.27 -0.98 11.74
CA HIS A 19 -5.28 -1.88 12.90
C HIS A 19 -4.02 -2.77 12.99
N LEU A 20 -3.92 -3.57 14.06
CA LEU A 20 -2.76 -4.44 14.34
C LEU A 20 -2.42 -5.44 13.21
N GLY A 21 -3.41 -5.92 12.44
CA GLY A 21 -3.13 -6.75 11.26
C GLY A 21 -2.31 -6.01 10.19
N HIS A 22 -2.59 -4.73 9.94
CA HIS A 22 -1.81 -3.91 9.01
C HIS A 22 -0.40 -3.64 9.54
N ARG A 23 -0.26 -3.44 10.87
CA ARG A 23 1.05 -3.33 11.51
C ARG A 23 1.89 -4.60 11.32
N ALA A 24 1.27 -5.78 11.39
CA ALA A 24 1.97 -7.04 11.14
C ALA A 24 2.45 -7.16 9.68
N LEU A 25 1.65 -6.71 8.71
CA LEU A 25 2.06 -6.64 7.30
C LEU A 25 3.23 -5.65 7.10
N ALA A 26 3.17 -4.48 7.72
CA ALA A 26 4.26 -3.51 7.73
C ALA A 26 5.56 -4.10 8.29
N GLY A 27 5.49 -4.80 9.43
CA GLY A 27 6.64 -5.48 10.03
C GLY A 27 7.24 -6.57 9.13
N ARG A 28 6.38 -7.36 8.47
CA ARG A 28 6.83 -8.36 7.48
C ARG A 28 7.49 -7.73 6.26
N ALA A 29 6.95 -6.62 5.77
CA ALA A 29 7.54 -5.88 4.65
C ALA A 29 8.92 -5.32 5.03
N HIS A 30 9.05 -4.77 6.25
CA HIS A 30 10.33 -4.27 6.78
C HIS A 30 11.40 -5.35 6.90
N ALA A 31 11.02 -6.57 7.27
CA ALA A 31 11.94 -7.71 7.32
C ALA A 31 12.53 -8.06 5.94
N LEU A 32 11.87 -7.65 4.85
CA LEU A 32 12.30 -7.91 3.47
C LEU A 32 12.96 -6.68 2.80
N GLY A 33 12.68 -5.46 3.27
CA GLY A 33 13.22 -4.23 2.68
C GLY A 33 12.50 -2.95 3.10
N ALA A 34 12.55 -1.91 2.28
CA ALA A 34 11.86 -0.65 2.54
C ALA A 34 10.35 -0.82 2.34
N ALA A 35 9.60 -0.78 3.44
CA ALA A 35 8.16 -1.06 3.46
C ALA A 35 7.30 0.12 2.98
N THR A 36 6.35 -0.18 2.10
CA THR A 36 5.30 0.74 1.63
C THR A 36 3.93 0.10 1.82
N LEU A 37 2.99 0.82 2.43
CA LEU A 37 1.57 0.47 2.37
C LEU A 37 1.01 0.94 1.02
N LEU A 38 0.64 0.00 0.15
CA LEU A 38 0.07 0.27 -1.16
C LEU A 38 -1.45 0.08 -1.13
N GLY A 39 -2.18 1.19 -1.22
CA GLY A 39 -3.63 1.22 -1.24
C GLY A 39 -4.24 1.58 -2.58
N PHE A 40 -5.57 1.55 -2.65
CA PHE A 40 -6.35 1.88 -3.84
C PHE A 40 -7.30 3.06 -3.57
N SER A 41 -7.27 4.06 -4.45
CA SER A 41 -8.14 5.24 -4.37
C SER A 41 -9.32 5.13 -5.35
N GLY A 42 -10.42 5.82 -5.06
CA GLY A 42 -11.56 5.93 -5.98
C GLY A 42 -12.44 4.68 -6.14
N MET A 43 -12.21 3.60 -5.37
CA MET A 43 -12.97 2.35 -5.52
C MET A 43 -14.48 2.54 -5.41
N ALA A 44 -14.96 3.36 -4.46
CA ALA A 44 -16.38 3.54 -4.23
C ALA A 44 -17.12 4.08 -5.46
N GLY A 45 -16.54 5.06 -6.16
CA GLY A 45 -17.14 5.62 -7.38
C GLY A 45 -17.21 4.60 -8.51
N ILE A 46 -16.14 3.82 -8.72
CA ILE A 46 -16.09 2.79 -9.76
C ILE A 46 -17.06 1.63 -9.48
N LEU A 47 -17.24 1.27 -8.21
CA LEU A 47 -18.10 0.15 -7.80
C LEU A 47 -19.56 0.57 -7.49
N GLY A 48 -19.90 1.85 -7.65
CA GLY A 48 -21.23 2.37 -7.32
C GLY A 48 -21.58 2.33 -5.82
N TRP A 49 -20.57 2.31 -4.95
CA TRP A 49 -20.77 2.32 -3.50
C TRP A 49 -20.93 3.75 -2.97
N PRO A 50 -21.68 3.95 -1.88
CA PRO A 50 -21.70 5.24 -1.19
C PRO A 50 -20.30 5.65 -0.74
N ALA A 51 -19.96 6.92 -0.95
CA ALA A 51 -18.75 7.50 -0.40
C ALA A 51 -18.78 7.44 1.13
N ARG A 52 -17.68 7.02 1.75
CA ARG A 52 -17.51 6.98 3.20
C ARG A 52 -16.29 7.80 3.58
N LEU A 53 -16.37 8.47 4.72
CA LEU A 53 -15.22 9.14 5.30
C LEU A 53 -14.18 8.10 5.78
N PRO A 54 -12.88 8.44 5.76
CA PRO A 54 -11.85 7.60 6.33
C PRO A 54 -12.14 7.27 7.80
N ILE A 55 -11.79 6.05 8.22
CA ILE A 55 -11.94 5.62 9.63
C ILE A 55 -10.93 6.36 10.52
N VAL A 56 -9.74 6.63 9.99
CA VAL A 56 -8.65 7.28 10.72
C VAL A 56 -8.51 8.74 10.26
N ALA A 57 -8.45 9.67 11.21
CA ALA A 57 -8.18 11.07 10.93
C ALA A 57 -6.81 11.25 10.26
N ALA A 58 -6.67 12.26 9.40
CA ALA A 58 -5.43 12.48 8.64
C ALA A 58 -4.19 12.67 9.54
N SER A 59 -4.33 13.39 10.67
CA SER A 59 -3.27 13.58 11.66
C SER A 59 -2.86 12.26 12.33
N ASP A 60 -3.83 11.43 12.72
CA ASP A 60 -3.55 10.11 13.31
C ASP A 60 -2.94 9.15 12.29
N ARG A 61 -3.39 9.21 11.02
CA ARG A 61 -2.80 8.41 9.94
C ARG A 61 -1.31 8.73 9.79
N ALA A 62 -0.96 10.01 9.67
CA ALA A 62 0.42 10.45 9.55
C ALA A 62 1.27 9.98 10.74
N ARG A 63 0.76 10.16 11.97
CA ARG A 63 1.43 9.70 13.20
C ARG A 63 1.63 8.19 13.23
N VAL A 64 0.66 7.39 12.77
CA VAL A 64 0.77 5.93 12.74
C VAL A 64 1.77 5.46 11.67
N LEU A 65 1.75 6.07 10.48
CA LEU A 65 2.71 5.74 9.41
C LEU A 65 4.15 6.04 9.84
N ASP A 66 4.37 7.19 10.49
CA ASP A 66 5.66 7.59 11.06
C ASP A 66 6.12 6.60 12.15
N ALA A 67 5.23 6.28 13.11
CA ALA A 67 5.52 5.32 14.17
C ALA A 67 5.79 3.88 13.68
N TRP A 68 5.34 3.53 12.48
CA TRP A 68 5.62 2.23 11.85
C TRP A 68 6.79 2.31 10.85
N GLU A 69 7.36 3.50 10.63
CA GLU A 69 8.44 3.76 9.69
C GLU A 69 8.11 3.28 8.26
N VAL A 70 6.85 3.40 7.83
CA VAL A 70 6.40 2.98 6.50
C VAL A 70 5.99 4.17 5.65
N SER A 71 6.30 4.10 4.36
CA SER A 71 5.72 5.03 3.39
C SER A 71 4.33 4.58 2.94
N GLU A 72 3.55 5.50 2.38
CA GLU A 72 2.25 5.21 1.81
C GLU A 72 2.22 5.55 0.32
N SER A 73 1.48 4.78 -0.46
CA SER A 73 1.24 5.02 -1.88
C SER A 73 -0.16 4.58 -2.27
N TRP A 74 -0.75 5.28 -3.25
CA TRP A 74 -2.12 5.05 -3.69
C TRP A 74 -2.16 4.85 -5.20
N LEU A 75 -2.85 3.79 -5.63
CA LEU A 75 -3.16 3.54 -7.05
C LEU A 75 -4.63 3.87 -7.33
N PRO A 76 -4.94 4.63 -8.38
CA PRO A 76 -6.31 4.80 -8.84
C PRO A 76 -6.91 3.44 -9.19
N PHE A 77 -8.03 3.08 -8.56
CA PHE A 77 -8.67 1.79 -8.81
C PHE A 77 -9.11 1.62 -10.26
N ALA A 78 -9.43 2.72 -10.95
CA ALA A 78 -9.73 2.72 -12.39
C ALA A 78 -8.57 2.20 -13.26
N GLU A 79 -7.32 2.34 -12.82
CA GLU A 79 -6.14 1.79 -13.53
C GLU A 79 -5.95 0.29 -13.24
N ILE A 80 -6.55 -0.23 -12.16
CA ILE A 80 -6.34 -1.60 -11.67
C ILE A 80 -7.51 -2.52 -12.04
N GLN A 81 -8.74 -2.03 -11.95
CA GLN A 81 -9.96 -2.79 -12.22
C GLN A 81 -9.99 -3.54 -13.57
N PRO A 82 -9.46 -2.99 -14.70
CA PRO A 82 -9.48 -3.70 -15.97
C PRO A 82 -8.32 -4.68 -16.15
N LEU A 83 -7.34 -4.70 -15.23
CA LEU A 83 -6.16 -5.56 -15.36
C LEU A 83 -6.49 -7.00 -14.97
N ASP A 84 -5.92 -7.95 -15.70
CA ASP A 84 -5.79 -9.31 -15.21
C ASP A 84 -4.66 -9.41 -14.16
N VAL A 85 -4.53 -10.59 -13.55
CA VAL A 85 -3.53 -10.84 -12.50
C VAL A 85 -2.11 -10.61 -13.00
N GLU A 86 -1.79 -11.02 -14.24
CA GLU A 86 -0.44 -10.92 -14.77
C GLU A 86 -0.06 -9.47 -15.06
N ALA A 87 -0.97 -8.70 -15.65
CA ALA A 87 -0.82 -7.27 -15.89
C ALA A 87 -0.69 -6.49 -14.57
N PHE A 88 -1.46 -6.86 -13.54
CA PHE A 88 -1.32 -6.26 -12.21
C PHE A 88 0.05 -6.53 -11.59
N VAL A 89 0.54 -7.78 -11.60
CA VAL A 89 1.88 -8.12 -11.09
C VAL A 89 2.97 -7.40 -11.89
N ARG A 90 2.85 -7.33 -13.22
CA ARG A 90 3.77 -6.55 -14.06
C ARG A 90 3.75 -5.08 -13.68
N LEU A 91 2.59 -4.47 -13.44
CA LEU A 91 2.48 -3.08 -12.97
C LEU A 91 3.26 -2.87 -11.65
N LEU A 92 3.10 -3.77 -10.68
CA LEU A 92 3.83 -3.70 -9.40
C LEU A 92 5.35 -3.79 -9.59
N ALA A 93 5.81 -4.75 -10.38
CA ALA A 93 7.24 -5.02 -10.56
C ALA A 93 7.94 -3.96 -11.42
N THR A 94 7.29 -3.49 -12.48
CA THR A 94 7.94 -2.65 -13.51
C THR A 94 7.69 -1.16 -13.29
N ARG A 95 6.42 -0.75 -13.21
CA ARG A 95 6.03 0.66 -13.07
C ARG A 95 6.30 1.16 -11.66
N LEU A 96 5.89 0.38 -10.66
CA LEU A 96 6.06 0.78 -9.26
C LEU A 96 7.39 0.34 -8.65
N ARG A 97 8.10 -0.58 -9.31
CA ARG A 97 9.44 -1.07 -8.92
C ARG A 97 9.48 -1.68 -7.52
N PHE A 98 8.42 -2.42 -7.15
CA PHE A 98 8.45 -3.27 -5.96
C PHE A 98 9.16 -4.59 -6.28
N GLY A 99 10.15 -4.96 -5.47
CA GLY A 99 10.88 -6.22 -5.61
C GLY A 99 10.26 -7.37 -4.83
N ALA A 100 9.34 -7.07 -3.89
CA ALA A 100 8.56 -8.05 -3.15
C ALA A 100 7.20 -7.48 -2.75
N VAL A 101 6.26 -8.39 -2.45
CA VAL A 101 4.90 -8.07 -2.02
C VAL A 101 4.54 -8.91 -0.79
N VAL A 102 3.83 -8.29 0.16
CA VAL A 102 3.25 -8.94 1.34
C VAL A 102 1.74 -8.70 1.32
N VAL A 103 0.95 -9.75 1.50
CA VAL A 103 -0.52 -9.73 1.58
C VAL A 103 -1.03 -10.53 2.76
#